data_AF-A0A2W7N7H2-F1
#
_entry.id   AF-A0A2W7N7H2-F1
#
_cell.length_a   1.000
_cell.length_b   1.000
_cell.length_c   1.000
_cell.angle_alpha   90.00
_cell.angle_beta   90.00
_cell.angle_gamma   90.00
#
_symmetry.space_group_name_H-M   'P 1'
#
loop_
_entity.id
_entity.type
_entity.pdbx_description
1 polymer ?
#
loop_
_entity_poly.entity_id
_entity_poly.type
_entity_poly.pdbx_seq_one_letter_code
_entity_poly.pdbx_strand_id
1 'polypeptide(L)'
;MSVVGMQTQALDTLLPMHVLLDRSARIIHVGPAFRRQAGTRSYMGRSALKVFAVSRPADIVDAESLLGAVGRRLHLRLLEGRGVQFRGVLVSLSEDGGALINLTLALSELSDLGGGGLTNSDFSPTDMTVDMLYLIEAKAAAMAESRRLIDRLQGAKSAAEEQAVTDMLTGLRNRRALETVLRRMLADNVPFSLCRVDLDFFKQVNDTEGHAAGDLVLEAVARALNEVTRSCDTVARVGGDEFVVLFDAMTDRTALERIGERMIEKLERPVLFEGRPCRISGSLGTAISTDYAQPEAERMMADADRALYQSKQEGRGRHTIFSPDAPLPVPQLGDLRRAAT
;
A
#
# COMPACT_ATOMS: atom_id res chain seq x y z
N MET A 1 -13.99 55.87 -33.19
CA MET A 1 -14.94 55.12 -34.04
C MET A 1 -15.72 54.19 -33.10
N SER A 2 -16.92 54.59 -32.66
CA SER A 2 -17.83 53.68 -31.95
C SER A 2 -18.47 52.77 -33.00
N VAL A 3 -18.33 51.46 -32.83
CA VAL A 3 -18.95 50.47 -33.71
C VAL A 3 -20.30 50.09 -33.11
N VAL A 4 -21.37 50.33 -33.88
CA VAL A 4 -22.74 49.75 -33.85
C VAL A 4 -23.29 49.28 -32.49
N GLY A 5 -24.43 49.86 -32.08
CA GLY A 5 -25.22 49.37 -30.96
C GLY A 5 -25.61 47.90 -31.14
N MET A 6 -25.00 46.99 -30.38
CA MET A 6 -25.38 45.59 -30.35
C MET A 6 -26.71 45.43 -29.63
N GLN A 7 -27.69 44.80 -30.30
CA GLN A 7 -28.95 44.43 -29.66
C GLN A 7 -28.70 43.39 -28.55
N THR A 8 -29.49 43.45 -27.49
CA THR A 8 -29.40 42.53 -26.34
C THR A 8 -29.45 41.05 -26.76
N GLN A 9 -30.22 40.72 -27.79
CA GLN A 9 -30.31 39.35 -28.31
C GLN A 9 -28.98 38.84 -28.92
N ALA A 10 -28.18 39.72 -29.53
CA ALA A 10 -26.86 39.36 -30.03
C ALA A 10 -25.88 39.12 -28.88
N LEU A 11 -25.97 39.92 -27.80
CA LEU A 11 -25.19 39.72 -26.58
C LEU A 11 -25.57 38.42 -25.87
N ASP A 12 -26.86 38.07 -25.79
CA ASP A 12 -27.33 36.81 -25.21
C ASP A 12 -26.75 35.58 -25.92
N THR A 13 -26.46 35.69 -27.23
CA THR A 13 -25.91 34.60 -28.04
C THR A 13 -24.38 34.52 -27.91
N LEU A 14 -23.68 35.65 -27.99
CA LEU A 14 -22.21 35.67 -27.94
C LEU A 14 -21.67 35.49 -26.52
N LEU A 15 -22.36 36.07 -25.54
CA LEU A 15 -21.97 36.12 -24.14
C LEU A 15 -23.12 35.60 -23.26
N PRO A 16 -23.47 34.31 -23.28
CA PRO A 16 -24.66 33.81 -22.55
C PRO A 16 -24.62 34.09 -21.04
N MET A 17 -23.42 34.21 -20.49
CA MET A 17 -23.11 34.55 -19.10
C MET A 17 -22.69 36.02 -19.02
N HIS A 18 -23.63 36.97 -19.03
CA HIS A 18 -23.29 38.39 -18.88
C HIS A 18 -24.29 39.15 -17.99
N VAL A 19 -23.86 40.31 -17.50
CA VAL A 19 -24.68 41.25 -16.74
C VAL A 19 -24.50 42.65 -17.31
N LEU A 20 -25.60 43.32 -17.65
CA LEU A 20 -25.61 44.68 -18.14
C LEU A 20 -26.01 45.63 -17.00
N LEU A 21 -25.27 46.72 -16.82
CA LEU A 21 -25.43 47.69 -15.76
C LEU A 21 -25.72 49.09 -16.32
N ASP A 22 -26.54 49.86 -15.60
CA ASP A 22 -26.71 51.31 -15.83
C ASP A 22 -25.58 52.15 -15.19
N ARG A 23 -25.68 53.48 -15.32
CA ARG A 23 -24.77 54.49 -14.72
C ARG A 23 -24.67 54.43 -13.20
N SER A 24 -25.65 53.82 -12.52
CA SER A 24 -25.69 53.66 -11.07
C SER A 24 -25.26 52.25 -10.64
N ALA A 25 -24.64 51.48 -11.53
CA ALA A 25 -24.27 50.09 -11.34
C ALA A 25 -25.46 49.19 -10.94
N ARG A 26 -26.67 49.49 -11.46
CA ARG A 26 -27.85 48.66 -11.29
C ARG A 26 -28.02 47.75 -12.49
N ILE A 27 -28.46 46.53 -12.24
CA ILE A 27 -28.63 45.51 -13.27
C ILE A 27 -29.84 45.87 -14.14
N ILE A 28 -29.63 46.01 -15.44
CA ILE A 28 -30.69 46.28 -16.43
C ILE A 28 -30.96 45.10 -17.36
N HIS A 29 -30.01 44.16 -17.48
CA HIS A 29 -30.22 42.90 -18.18
C HIS A 29 -29.25 41.83 -17.68
N VAL A 30 -29.64 40.56 -17.80
CA VAL A 30 -28.76 39.42 -17.55
C VAL A 30 -28.93 38.37 -18.63
N GLY A 31 -27.80 37.80 -19.05
CA GLY A 31 -27.74 36.76 -20.05
C GLY A 31 -28.47 35.48 -19.63
N PRO A 32 -28.89 34.66 -20.61
CA PRO A 32 -29.72 33.47 -20.39
C PRO A 32 -29.02 32.40 -19.54
N ALA A 33 -27.73 32.17 -19.75
CA ALA A 33 -26.99 31.19 -18.96
C ALA A 33 -26.77 31.69 -17.52
N PHE A 34 -26.51 33.00 -17.35
CA PHE A 34 -26.38 33.58 -16.01
C PHE A 34 -27.68 33.36 -15.23
N ARG A 35 -28.84 33.58 -15.85
CA ARG A 35 -30.15 33.38 -15.23
C ARG A 35 -30.36 31.93 -14.79
N ARG A 36 -29.95 30.95 -15.60
CA ARG A 36 -30.05 29.52 -15.22
C ARG A 36 -29.18 29.21 -14.00
N GLN A 37 -27.95 29.71 -13.98
CA GLN A 37 -27.00 29.43 -12.90
C GLN A 37 -27.30 30.19 -11.60
N ALA A 38 -27.79 31.42 -11.71
CA ALA A 38 -28.13 32.26 -10.56
C ALA A 38 -29.52 31.94 -9.96
N GLY A 39 -30.42 31.31 -10.73
CA GLY A 39 -31.77 30.92 -10.33
C GLY A 39 -32.89 31.85 -10.85
N THR A 40 -34.15 31.53 -10.55
CA THR A 40 -35.36 32.20 -11.10
C THR A 40 -35.71 33.57 -10.47
N ARG A 41 -34.78 34.20 -9.73
CA ARG A 41 -35.04 35.48 -9.06
C ARG A 41 -34.97 36.66 -10.03
N SER A 42 -35.69 37.74 -9.71
CA SER A 42 -35.55 38.99 -10.45
C SER A 42 -34.32 39.76 -9.99
N TYR A 43 -33.39 40.01 -10.92
CA TYR A 43 -32.18 40.81 -10.68
C TYR A 43 -32.33 42.25 -11.17
N MET A 44 -33.34 42.54 -11.98
CA MET A 44 -33.51 43.83 -12.64
C MET A 44 -33.70 44.97 -11.62
N GLY A 45 -33.04 46.10 -11.84
CA GLY A 45 -33.04 47.30 -11.00
C GLY A 45 -32.26 47.18 -9.68
N ARG A 46 -31.78 45.98 -9.32
CA ARG A 46 -30.94 45.78 -8.12
C ARG A 46 -29.53 46.31 -8.35
N SER A 47 -28.91 46.85 -7.30
CA SER A 47 -27.48 47.19 -7.32
C SER A 47 -26.64 45.92 -7.50
N ALA A 48 -25.65 45.97 -8.40
CA ALA A 48 -24.76 44.85 -8.66
C ALA A 48 -24.03 44.38 -7.40
N LEU A 49 -23.60 45.30 -6.53
CA LEU A 49 -22.91 44.98 -5.27
C LEU A 49 -23.84 44.43 -4.17
N LYS A 50 -25.16 44.51 -4.36
CA LYS A 50 -26.14 43.78 -3.52
C LYS A 50 -26.45 42.38 -4.05
N VAL A 51 -25.99 42.05 -5.26
CA VAL A 51 -26.15 40.74 -5.89
C VAL A 51 -24.85 39.96 -5.82
N PHE A 52 -23.71 40.64 -5.98
CA PHE A 52 -22.38 40.06 -5.99
C PHE A 52 -21.49 40.63 -4.90
N ALA A 53 -20.77 39.75 -4.22
CA ALA A 53 -19.56 40.11 -3.49
C ALA A 53 -18.38 40.09 -4.46
N VAL A 54 -17.72 41.23 -4.63
CA VAL A 54 -16.47 41.31 -5.38
C VAL A 54 -15.35 40.84 -4.46
N SER A 55 -14.81 39.65 -4.74
CA SER A 55 -13.72 39.07 -3.96
C SER A 55 -12.35 39.49 -4.48
N ARG A 56 -12.25 39.82 -5.78
CA ARG A 56 -11.09 40.48 -6.38
C ARG A 56 -11.53 41.40 -7.51
N PRO A 57 -10.90 42.57 -7.65
CA PRO A 57 -9.95 43.17 -6.71
C PRO A 57 -10.69 43.73 -5.46
N ALA A 58 -10.02 43.79 -4.32
CA ALA A 58 -10.65 44.05 -3.01
C ALA A 58 -10.97 45.53 -2.75
N ASP A 59 -10.47 46.42 -3.61
CA ASP A 59 -10.69 47.86 -3.60
C ASP A 59 -12.06 48.27 -4.18
N ILE A 60 -12.81 47.32 -4.76
CA ILE A 60 -14.16 47.57 -5.27
C ILE A 60 -15.17 47.38 -4.15
N VAL A 61 -15.67 48.50 -3.62
CA VAL A 61 -16.57 48.55 -2.46
C VAL A 61 -17.88 49.29 -2.72
N ASP A 62 -17.95 50.05 -3.82
CA ASP A 62 -19.09 50.88 -4.20
C ASP A 62 -19.31 50.92 -5.73
N ALA A 63 -20.40 51.58 -6.16
CA ALA A 63 -20.76 51.65 -7.57
C ALA A 63 -19.70 52.37 -8.43
N GLU A 64 -19.06 53.41 -7.88
CA GLU A 64 -18.05 54.20 -8.57
C GLU A 64 -16.77 53.38 -8.81
N SER A 65 -16.25 52.72 -7.77
CA SER A 65 -15.10 51.82 -7.87
C SER A 65 -15.37 50.63 -8.78
N LEU A 66 -16.61 50.11 -8.82
CA LEU A 66 -17.00 49.05 -9.76
C LEU A 66 -17.01 49.53 -11.20
N LEU A 67 -17.65 50.66 -11.50
CA LEU A 67 -17.70 51.22 -12.86
C LEU A 67 -16.33 51.71 -13.33
N GLY A 68 -15.45 52.11 -12.41
CA GLY A 68 -14.06 52.44 -12.68
C GLY A 68 -13.14 51.23 -12.95
N ALA A 69 -13.61 50.00 -12.70
CA ALA A 69 -12.82 48.78 -12.85
C ALA A 69 -12.75 48.25 -14.30
N VAL A 70 -12.90 49.12 -15.29
CA VAL A 70 -12.92 48.76 -16.72
C VAL A 70 -11.67 47.99 -17.13
N GLY A 71 -11.86 46.86 -17.81
CA GLY A 71 -10.78 45.97 -18.26
C GLY A 71 -10.13 45.14 -17.15
N ARG A 72 -10.47 45.35 -15.87
CA ARG A 72 -9.93 44.55 -14.76
C ARG A 72 -10.66 43.22 -14.68
N ARG A 73 -9.93 42.17 -14.28
CA ARG A 73 -10.51 40.86 -13.96
C ARG A 73 -11.23 40.92 -12.62
N LEU A 74 -12.50 40.54 -12.64
CA LEU A 74 -13.38 40.47 -11.49
C LEU A 74 -13.55 39.03 -11.04
N HIS A 75 -13.46 38.78 -9.74
CA HIS A 75 -13.89 37.54 -9.12
C HIS A 75 -15.13 37.86 -8.29
N LEU A 76 -16.27 37.33 -8.70
CA LEU A 76 -17.56 37.64 -8.12
C LEU A 76 -18.11 36.38 -7.44
N ARG A 77 -18.75 36.55 -6.29
CA ARG A 77 -19.54 35.51 -5.63
C ARG A 77 -20.97 35.98 -5.53
N LEU A 78 -21.93 35.16 -5.95
CA LEU A 78 -23.34 35.48 -5.73
C LEU A 78 -23.60 35.52 -4.22
N LEU A 79 -24.17 36.62 -3.73
CA LEU A 79 -24.46 36.80 -2.30
C LEU A 79 -25.65 35.96 -1.83
N GLU A 80 -26.50 35.55 -2.76
CA GLU A 80 -27.72 34.79 -2.51
C GLU A 80 -27.66 33.41 -3.20
N GLY A 81 -28.43 32.44 -2.71
CA GLY A 81 -28.47 31.10 -3.30
C GLY A 81 -27.28 30.22 -2.88
N ARG A 82 -26.76 29.40 -3.80
CA ARG A 82 -25.64 28.45 -3.54
C ARG A 82 -24.27 29.11 -3.42
N GLY A 83 -24.17 30.45 -3.53
CA GLY A 83 -22.89 31.14 -3.44
C GLY A 83 -21.99 30.96 -4.67
N VAL A 84 -22.58 30.72 -5.84
CA VAL A 84 -21.88 30.43 -7.10
C VAL A 84 -20.84 31.51 -7.40
N GLN A 85 -19.65 31.07 -7.80
CA GLN A 85 -18.53 31.95 -8.12
C GLN A 85 -18.38 32.15 -9.63
N PHE A 86 -18.15 33.41 -10.01
CA PHE A 86 -17.92 33.84 -11.38
C PHE A 86 -16.58 34.55 -11.50
N ARG A 87 -15.98 34.43 -12.68
CA ARG A 87 -14.89 35.30 -13.12
C ARG A 87 -15.38 36.13 -14.28
N GLY A 88 -14.96 37.37 -14.38
CA GLY A 88 -15.40 38.21 -15.48
C GLY A 88 -14.50 39.38 -15.75
N VAL A 89 -14.86 40.14 -16.78
CA VAL A 89 -14.25 41.42 -17.11
C VAL A 89 -15.38 42.41 -17.36
N LEU A 90 -15.23 43.61 -16.79
CA LEU A 90 -16.15 44.72 -17.00
C LEU A 90 -15.65 45.60 -18.15
N VAL A 91 -16.55 45.95 -19.06
CA VAL A 91 -16.30 46.92 -20.14
C VAL A 91 -17.31 48.06 -20.04
N SER A 92 -16.87 49.29 -20.31
CA SER A 92 -17.74 50.47 -20.31
C SER A 92 -18.46 50.62 -21.67
N LEU A 93 -19.70 51.11 -21.66
CA LEU A 93 -20.51 51.34 -22.85
C LEU A 93 -20.59 52.86 -23.12
N SER A 94 -20.07 53.31 -24.27
CA SER A 94 -19.66 54.70 -24.49
C SER A 94 -20.72 55.68 -25.02
N GLU A 95 -22.01 55.49 -24.79
CA GLU A 95 -23.03 56.53 -25.04
C GLU A 95 -24.07 56.66 -23.90
N ASP A 96 -24.46 55.55 -23.25
CA ASP A 96 -25.46 55.56 -22.17
C ASP A 96 -24.86 55.43 -20.76
N GLY A 97 -23.53 55.49 -20.61
CA GLY A 97 -22.83 55.51 -19.32
C GLY A 97 -22.99 54.24 -18.46
N GLY A 98 -23.40 53.13 -19.05
CA GLY A 98 -23.49 51.83 -18.41
C GLY A 98 -22.22 50.99 -18.53
N ALA A 99 -22.30 49.74 -18.05
CA ALA A 99 -21.22 48.78 -18.16
C ALA A 99 -21.75 47.38 -18.50
N LEU A 100 -20.96 46.59 -19.22
CA LEU A 100 -21.22 45.18 -19.49
C LEU A 100 -20.17 44.35 -18.73
N ILE A 101 -20.62 43.37 -17.96
CA ILE A 101 -19.74 42.38 -17.35
C ILE A 101 -19.93 41.06 -18.10
N ASN A 102 -18.90 40.63 -18.80
CA ASN A 102 -18.86 39.26 -19.33
C ASN A 102 -18.35 38.33 -18.23
N LEU A 103 -19.06 37.23 -18.00
CA LEU A 103 -18.83 36.29 -16.91
C LEU A 103 -18.54 34.89 -17.46
N THR A 104 -17.82 34.10 -16.68
CA THR A 104 -17.69 32.66 -16.81
C THR A 104 -17.73 32.06 -15.41
N LEU A 105 -18.09 30.79 -15.28
CA LEU A 105 -18.07 30.10 -13.99
C LEU A 105 -16.63 29.88 -13.52
N ALA A 106 -16.41 29.94 -12.20
CA ALA A 106 -15.13 29.53 -11.66
C ALA A 106 -14.95 28.01 -11.80
N LEU A 107 -13.70 27.56 -12.05
CA LEU A 107 -13.36 26.14 -12.18
C LEU A 107 -13.81 25.27 -10.99
N SER A 108 -13.89 25.84 -9.78
CA SER A 108 -14.39 25.16 -8.58
C SER A 108 -15.88 24.81 -8.64
N GLU A 109 -16.66 25.54 -9.44
CA GLU A 109 -18.09 25.27 -9.62
C GLU A 109 -18.32 24.19 -10.69
N LEU A 110 -17.30 23.90 -11.51
CA LEU A 110 -17.39 22.91 -12.59
C LEU A 110 -17.17 21.47 -12.11
N SER A 111 -16.71 21.25 -10.88
CA SER A 111 -16.56 19.90 -10.33
C SER A 111 -17.87 19.26 -9.83
N ASP A 112 -18.95 20.03 -9.71
CA ASP A 112 -20.23 19.61 -9.09
C ASP A 112 -21.38 19.45 -10.13
N LEU A 113 -21.02 19.22 -11.40
CA LEU A 113 -21.93 19.24 -12.56
C LEU A 113 -23.01 18.15 -12.55
N GLY A 114 -22.86 17.11 -11.73
CA GLY A 114 -23.86 16.04 -11.60
C GLY A 114 -25.23 16.52 -11.09
N GLY A 115 -25.32 17.73 -10.50
CA GLY A 115 -26.57 18.27 -9.94
C GLY A 115 -27.09 19.58 -10.54
N GLY A 116 -26.41 20.19 -11.53
CA GLY A 116 -26.62 21.60 -11.92
C GLY A 116 -27.26 21.88 -13.29
N GLY A 117 -27.39 20.89 -14.18
CA GLY A 117 -28.05 21.08 -15.49
C GLY A 117 -27.32 22.03 -16.44
N LEU A 118 -26.01 22.23 -16.26
CA LEU A 118 -25.15 22.96 -17.20
C LEU A 118 -25.04 22.20 -18.52
N THR A 119 -25.27 22.89 -19.62
CA THR A 119 -25.21 22.38 -20.99
C THR A 119 -24.13 23.11 -21.77
N ASN A 120 -23.74 22.56 -22.92
CA ASN A 120 -22.77 23.22 -23.80
C ASN A 120 -23.21 24.66 -24.21
N SER A 121 -24.52 24.94 -24.20
CA SER A 121 -25.08 26.26 -24.50
C SER A 121 -24.94 27.31 -23.40
N ASP A 122 -24.45 26.93 -22.21
CA ASP A 122 -24.18 27.83 -21.10
C ASP A 122 -22.84 28.56 -21.21
N PHE A 123 -21.95 28.07 -22.08
CA PHE A 123 -20.62 28.62 -22.28
C PHE A 123 -20.57 29.40 -23.60
N SER A 124 -19.71 30.42 -23.67
CA SER A 124 -19.45 31.07 -24.96
C SER A 124 -18.83 30.04 -25.91
N PRO A 125 -19.16 30.04 -27.22
CA PRO A 125 -18.60 29.09 -28.18
C PRO A 125 -17.06 29.12 -28.27
N THR A 126 -16.43 30.19 -27.81
CA THR A 126 -14.97 30.36 -27.74
C THR A 126 -14.38 30.13 -26.35
N ASP A 127 -15.20 29.76 -25.36
CA ASP A 127 -14.75 29.50 -23.99
C ASP A 127 -14.15 28.08 -23.89
N MET A 128 -12.85 28.01 -23.58
CA MET A 128 -12.08 26.76 -23.48
C MET A 128 -12.45 25.90 -22.25
N THR A 129 -13.41 26.37 -21.46
CA THR A 129 -13.90 25.72 -20.24
C THR A 129 -14.49 24.34 -20.51
N VAL A 130 -15.16 24.13 -21.65
CA VAL A 130 -15.75 22.84 -22.04
C VAL A 130 -14.64 21.80 -22.34
N ASP A 131 -13.58 22.20 -23.04
CA ASP A 131 -12.44 21.32 -23.33
C ASP A 131 -11.68 20.92 -22.05
N MET A 132 -11.53 21.87 -21.11
CA MET A 132 -10.94 21.59 -19.80
C MET A 132 -11.75 20.56 -19.00
N LEU A 133 -13.08 20.59 -19.11
CA LEU A 133 -13.93 19.63 -18.42
C LEU A 133 -13.70 18.20 -18.93
N TYR A 134 -13.69 18.01 -20.25
CA TYR A 134 -13.36 16.71 -20.85
C TYR A 134 -11.98 16.20 -20.42
N LEU A 135 -10.99 17.10 -20.32
CA LEU A 135 -9.65 16.75 -19.83
C LEU A 135 -9.65 16.30 -18.37
N ILE A 136 -10.44 16.95 -17.51
CA ILE A 136 -10.56 16.58 -16.09
C ILE A 136 -11.19 15.20 -15.96
N GLU A 137 -12.27 14.92 -16.70
CA GLU A 137 -12.94 13.61 -16.68
C GLU A 137 -12.03 12.50 -17.20
N ALA A 138 -11.38 12.70 -18.34
CA ALA A 138 -10.45 11.73 -18.92
C ALA A 138 -9.27 11.44 -17.97
N LYS A 139 -8.73 12.49 -17.33
CA LYS A 139 -7.67 12.35 -16.33
C LYS A 139 -8.16 11.58 -15.10
N ALA A 140 -9.36 11.85 -14.61
CA ALA A 140 -9.92 11.14 -13.46
C ALA A 140 -10.10 9.64 -13.75
N ALA A 141 -10.61 9.28 -14.93
CA ALA A 141 -10.74 7.89 -15.36
C ALA A 141 -9.38 7.18 -15.47
N ALA A 142 -8.40 7.82 -16.11
CA ALA A 142 -7.04 7.26 -16.23
C ALA A 142 -6.35 7.09 -14.87
N MET A 143 -6.52 8.04 -13.95
CA MET A 143 -5.97 7.96 -12.60
C MET A 143 -6.62 6.84 -11.77
N ALA A 144 -7.93 6.66 -11.88
CA ALA A 144 -8.63 5.57 -11.19
C ALA A 144 -8.13 4.20 -11.65
N GLU A 145 -7.89 4.03 -12.95
CA GLU A 145 -7.36 2.77 -13.49
C GLU A 145 -5.90 2.55 -13.10
N SER A 146 -5.06 3.60 -13.16
CA SER A 146 -3.67 3.53 -12.70
C SER A 146 -3.57 3.10 -11.24
N ARG A 147 -4.43 3.66 -10.37
CA ARG A 147 -4.48 3.29 -8.95
C ARG A 147 -4.83 1.81 -8.75
N ARG A 148 -5.83 1.30 -9.48
CA ARG A 148 -6.19 -0.14 -9.43
C ARG A 148 -5.04 -1.04 -9.85
N LEU A 149 -4.29 -0.66 -10.88
CA LEU A 149 -3.14 -1.43 -11.35
C LEU A 149 -2.02 -1.43 -10.31
N ILE A 150 -1.73 -0.29 -9.68
CA ILE A 150 -0.75 -0.17 -8.61
C ILE A 150 -1.14 -1.07 -7.43
N ASP A 151 -2.40 -1.02 -6.99
CA ASP A 151 -2.88 -1.83 -5.87
C ASP A 151 -2.78 -3.33 -6.18
N ARG A 152 -3.13 -3.76 -7.40
CA ARG A 152 -2.97 -5.15 -7.85
C ARG A 152 -1.52 -5.59 -7.89
N LEU A 153 -0.63 -4.75 -8.43
CA LEU A 153 0.79 -5.05 -8.53
C LEU A 153 1.43 -5.15 -7.15
N GLN A 154 1.06 -4.27 -6.22
CA GLN A 154 1.50 -4.34 -4.82
C GLN A 154 1.01 -5.62 -4.15
N GLY A 155 -0.28 -5.97 -4.28
CA GLY A 155 -0.82 -7.20 -3.71
C GLY A 155 -0.15 -8.46 -4.27
N ALA A 156 0.04 -8.53 -5.59
CA ALA A 156 0.73 -9.64 -6.24
C ALA A 156 2.21 -9.74 -5.81
N LYS A 157 2.90 -8.59 -5.67
CA LYS A 157 4.27 -8.54 -5.16
C LYS A 157 4.37 -9.06 -3.74
N SER A 158 3.51 -8.60 -2.82
CA SER A 158 3.53 -9.06 -1.43
C SER A 158 3.24 -10.55 -1.30
N ALA A 159 2.26 -11.08 -2.04
CA ALA A 159 1.99 -12.52 -2.07
C ALA A 159 3.18 -13.32 -2.63
N ALA A 160 3.81 -12.81 -3.70
CA ALA A 160 5.01 -13.44 -4.27
C ALA A 160 6.21 -13.41 -3.33
N GLU A 161 6.39 -12.31 -2.58
CA GLU A 161 7.44 -12.18 -1.56
C GLU A 161 7.19 -13.13 -0.40
N GLU A 162 5.96 -13.25 0.09
CA GLU A 162 5.58 -14.16 1.16
C GLU A 162 5.76 -15.63 0.76
N GLN A 163 5.30 -16.01 -0.44
CA GLN A 163 5.54 -17.34 -0.98
C GLN A 163 7.03 -17.62 -1.22
N ALA A 164 7.83 -16.59 -1.54
CA ALA A 164 9.26 -16.74 -1.72
C ALA A 164 10.04 -17.01 -0.41
N VAL A 165 9.44 -16.76 0.77
CA VAL A 165 10.10 -16.90 2.08
C VAL A 165 9.43 -17.93 3.01
N THR A 166 8.37 -18.59 2.56
CA THR A 166 7.57 -19.53 3.37
C THR A 166 7.58 -20.92 2.72
N ASP A 167 7.61 -21.97 3.54
CA ASP A 167 7.36 -23.35 3.12
C ASP A 167 5.85 -23.59 3.05
N MET A 168 5.34 -23.88 1.86
CA MET A 168 3.88 -23.92 1.61
C MET A 168 3.15 -25.05 2.34
N LEU A 169 3.86 -26.12 2.72
CA LEU A 169 3.27 -27.24 3.46
C LEU A 169 3.15 -26.90 4.94
N THR A 170 4.24 -26.42 5.55
CA THR A 170 4.31 -26.25 7.01
C THR A 170 3.94 -24.84 7.48
N GLY A 171 3.92 -23.85 6.59
CA GLY A 171 3.76 -22.43 6.93
C GLY A 171 4.97 -21.81 7.64
N LEU A 172 6.06 -22.58 7.82
CA LEU A 172 7.31 -22.08 8.40
C LEU A 172 8.09 -21.23 7.40
N ARG A 173 9.14 -20.58 7.89
CA ARG A 173 10.15 -19.98 7.00
C ARG A 173 10.78 -21.07 6.12
N ASN A 174 11.10 -20.73 4.88
CA ASN A 174 11.89 -21.61 4.03
C ASN A 174 13.40 -21.33 4.16
N ARG A 175 14.22 -22.12 3.46
CA ARG A 175 15.68 -21.96 3.40
C ARG A 175 16.13 -20.54 3.07
N ARG A 176 15.49 -19.88 2.10
CA ARG A 176 15.86 -18.51 1.67
C ARG A 176 15.63 -17.48 2.78
N ALA A 177 14.52 -17.62 3.52
CA ALA A 177 14.25 -16.72 4.64
C ALA A 177 15.23 -16.94 5.79
N LEU A 178 15.55 -18.21 6.09
CA LEU A 178 16.56 -18.57 7.10
C LEU A 178 17.91 -17.91 6.79
N GLU A 179 18.40 -18.04 5.55
CA GLU A 179 19.66 -17.42 5.12
C GLU A 179 19.65 -15.90 5.30
N THR A 180 18.50 -15.26 5.03
CA THR A 180 18.32 -13.82 5.21
C THR A 180 18.39 -13.41 6.67
N VAL A 181 17.70 -14.15 7.56
CA VAL A 181 17.72 -13.91 9.01
C VAL A 181 19.12 -14.12 9.57
N LEU A 182 19.77 -15.23 9.19
CA LEU A 182 21.12 -15.58 9.66
C LEU A 182 22.15 -14.52 9.27
N ARG A 183 22.15 -14.06 8.01
CA ARG A 183 23.03 -12.97 7.55
C ARG A 183 22.81 -11.69 8.35
N ARG A 184 21.56 -11.37 8.68
CA ARG A 184 21.23 -10.19 9.49
C ARG A 184 21.75 -10.31 10.91
N MET A 185 21.52 -11.44 11.59
CA MET A 185 22.03 -11.65 12.96
C MET A 185 23.55 -11.53 13.04
N LEU A 186 24.26 -12.06 12.04
CA LEU A 186 25.71 -11.93 11.90
C LEU A 186 26.15 -10.49 11.67
N ALA A 187 25.50 -9.76 10.76
CA ALA A 187 25.83 -8.36 10.47
C ALA A 187 25.57 -7.43 11.67
N ASP A 188 24.48 -7.68 12.40
CA ASP A 188 24.09 -6.91 13.57
C ASP A 188 24.86 -7.33 14.85
N ASN A 189 25.75 -8.33 14.77
CA ASN A 189 26.48 -8.93 15.90
C ASN A 189 25.56 -9.36 17.07
N VAL A 190 24.34 -9.79 16.75
CA VAL A 190 23.39 -10.29 17.75
C VAL A 190 23.84 -11.69 18.17
N PRO A 191 24.02 -12.01 19.47
CA PRO A 191 24.30 -13.38 19.91
C PRO A 191 23.11 -14.31 19.59
N PHE A 192 23.39 -15.51 19.08
CA PHE A 192 22.35 -16.48 18.74
C PHE A 192 22.87 -17.91 18.83
N SER A 193 21.96 -18.88 18.79
CA SER A 193 22.29 -20.29 18.56
C SER A 193 21.55 -20.85 17.35
N LEU A 194 22.22 -21.70 16.59
CA LEU A 194 21.68 -22.35 15.40
C LEU A 194 21.52 -23.83 15.70
N CYS A 195 20.28 -24.33 15.67
CA CYS A 195 19.95 -25.73 15.90
C CYS A 195 19.40 -26.37 14.62
N ARG A 196 20.09 -27.38 14.11
CA ARG A 196 19.62 -28.28 13.04
C ARG A 196 18.79 -29.40 13.66
N VAL A 197 17.66 -29.71 13.05
CA VAL A 197 16.72 -30.75 13.48
C VAL A 197 16.44 -31.68 12.29
N ASP A 198 16.56 -32.98 12.50
CA ASP A 198 16.25 -34.01 11.50
C ASP A 198 15.30 -35.04 12.10
N LEU A 199 14.27 -35.43 11.34
CA LEU A 199 13.23 -36.32 11.84
C LEU A 199 13.64 -37.79 11.74
N ASP A 200 13.80 -38.42 12.89
CA ASP A 200 14.07 -39.84 12.99
C ASP A 200 12.83 -40.66 12.62
N PHE A 201 13.05 -41.72 11.84
CA PHE A 201 12.02 -42.65 11.36
C PHE A 201 10.97 -42.05 10.41
N PHE A 202 11.09 -40.78 9.99
CA PHE A 202 10.14 -40.14 9.09
C PHE A 202 9.94 -40.88 7.76
N LYS A 203 11.03 -41.39 7.16
CA LYS A 203 10.95 -42.22 5.96
C LYS A 203 10.07 -43.47 6.15
N GLN A 204 10.11 -44.11 7.33
CA GLN A 204 9.28 -45.29 7.59
C GLN A 204 7.78 -44.94 7.60
N VAL A 205 7.42 -43.75 8.07
CA VAL A 205 6.03 -43.26 8.00
C VAL A 205 5.59 -43.12 6.54
N ASN A 206 6.41 -42.46 5.70
CA ASN A 206 6.13 -42.33 4.27
C ASN A 206 6.01 -43.70 3.58
N ASP A 207 6.93 -44.61 3.86
CA ASP A 207 6.97 -45.92 3.23
C ASP A 207 5.80 -46.82 3.67
N THR A 208 5.26 -46.63 4.89
CA THR A 208 4.20 -47.47 5.47
C THR A 208 2.79 -46.90 5.25
N GLU A 209 2.60 -45.60 5.48
CA GLU A 209 1.28 -44.94 5.48
C GLU A 209 1.13 -43.94 4.31
N GLY A 210 2.17 -43.76 3.49
CA GLY A 210 2.17 -42.90 2.31
C GLY A 210 2.52 -41.43 2.58
N HIS A 211 2.73 -40.68 1.50
CA HIS A 211 3.15 -39.28 1.58
C HIS A 211 2.15 -38.34 2.26
N ALA A 212 0.85 -38.62 2.17
CA ALA A 212 -0.17 -37.82 2.86
C ALA A 212 -0.01 -37.89 4.40
N ALA A 213 0.37 -39.07 4.93
CA ALA A 213 0.68 -39.22 6.34
C ALA A 213 1.98 -38.47 6.71
N GLY A 214 2.99 -38.53 5.84
CA GLY A 214 4.22 -37.75 5.99
C GLY A 214 3.98 -36.24 6.02
N ASP A 215 3.13 -35.73 5.13
CA ASP A 215 2.76 -34.32 5.07
C ASP A 215 2.09 -33.87 6.36
N LEU A 216 1.14 -34.66 6.88
CA LEU A 216 0.50 -34.39 8.16
C LEU A 216 1.51 -34.39 9.33
N VAL A 217 2.47 -35.31 9.30
CA VAL A 217 3.56 -35.35 10.30
C VAL A 217 4.42 -34.09 10.21
N LEU A 218 4.80 -33.63 9.02
CA LEU A 218 5.59 -32.41 8.84
C LEU A 218 4.86 -31.17 9.37
N GLU A 219 3.56 -31.05 9.12
CA GLU A 219 2.74 -29.98 9.70
C GLU A 219 2.68 -30.06 11.23
N ALA A 220 2.56 -31.27 11.79
CA ALA A 220 2.55 -31.47 13.25
C ALA A 220 3.89 -31.10 13.89
N VAL A 221 5.00 -31.45 13.24
CA VAL A 221 6.36 -31.06 13.63
C VAL A 221 6.51 -29.53 13.62
N ALA A 222 6.03 -28.87 12.57
CA ALA A 222 6.08 -27.41 12.48
C ALA A 222 5.33 -26.72 13.62
N ARG A 223 4.12 -27.22 13.96
CA ARG A 223 3.36 -26.76 15.13
C ARG A 223 4.11 -27.01 16.43
N ALA A 224 4.67 -28.22 16.60
CA ALA A 224 5.41 -28.59 17.80
C ALA A 224 6.64 -27.71 18.04
N LEU A 225 7.42 -27.41 16.99
CA LEU A 225 8.58 -26.52 17.08
C LEU A 225 8.14 -25.10 17.47
N ASN A 226 7.14 -24.54 16.78
CA ASN A 226 6.62 -23.20 17.09
C ASN A 226 6.09 -23.07 18.53
N GLU A 227 5.44 -24.11 19.08
CA GLU A 227 4.97 -24.11 20.48
C GLU A 227 6.10 -24.08 21.51
N VAL A 228 7.26 -24.64 21.18
CA VAL A 228 8.40 -24.75 22.10
C VAL A 228 9.29 -23.51 22.03
N THR A 229 9.33 -22.86 20.87
CA THR A 229 10.09 -21.64 20.60
C THR A 229 9.34 -20.36 20.96
N ARG A 230 10.06 -19.25 21.09
CA ARG A 230 9.50 -17.93 21.35
C ARG A 230 9.16 -17.22 20.03
N SER A 231 8.35 -16.17 20.10
CA SER A 231 8.00 -15.36 18.92
C SER A 231 9.19 -14.63 18.27
N CYS A 232 10.30 -14.44 19.00
CA CYS A 232 11.54 -13.86 18.49
C CYS A 232 12.45 -14.90 17.82
N ASP A 233 12.25 -16.18 18.09
CA ASP A 233 13.03 -17.25 17.48
C ASP A 233 12.53 -17.50 16.04
N THR A 234 13.40 -18.01 15.18
CA THR A 234 13.05 -18.34 13.80
C THR A 234 13.06 -19.85 13.60
N VAL A 235 11.92 -20.42 13.21
CA VAL A 235 11.81 -21.82 12.80
C VAL A 235 11.66 -21.88 11.29
N ALA A 236 12.51 -22.66 10.64
CA ALA A 236 12.51 -22.84 9.20
C ALA A 236 12.55 -24.32 8.80
N ARG A 237 11.83 -24.67 7.74
CA ARG A 237 12.02 -25.95 7.06
C ARG A 237 12.97 -25.71 5.88
N VAL A 238 14.08 -26.44 5.87
CA VAL A 238 15.15 -26.25 4.88
C VAL A 238 15.27 -27.41 3.90
N GLY A 239 14.67 -28.56 4.19
CA GLY A 239 14.71 -29.76 3.35
C GLY A 239 13.42 -30.57 3.48
N GLY A 240 13.46 -31.84 3.04
CA GLY A 240 12.31 -32.74 3.12
C GLY A 240 11.85 -32.94 4.56
N ASP A 241 12.74 -33.43 5.42
CA ASP A 241 12.55 -33.71 6.85
C ASP A 241 13.52 -32.93 7.74
N GLU A 242 14.17 -31.91 7.17
CA GLU A 242 15.15 -31.08 7.85
C GLU A 242 14.59 -29.71 8.23
N PHE A 243 14.78 -29.35 9.50
CA PHE A 243 14.39 -28.06 10.06
C PHE A 243 15.61 -27.37 10.68
N VAL A 244 15.52 -26.05 10.79
CA VAL A 244 16.50 -25.21 11.48
C VAL A 244 15.75 -24.27 12.42
N VAL A 245 16.24 -24.17 13.65
CA VAL A 245 15.79 -23.19 14.63
C VAL A 245 16.93 -22.23 14.93
N LEU A 246 16.70 -20.94 14.75
CA LEU A 246 17.58 -19.88 15.23
C LEU A 246 17.00 -19.32 16.53
N PHE A 247 17.73 -19.48 17.62
CA PHE A 247 17.35 -18.92 18.91
C PHE A 247 17.96 -17.53 19.08
N ASP A 248 17.11 -16.52 19.23
CA ASP A 248 17.54 -15.13 19.40
C ASP A 248 18.04 -14.90 20.84
N ALA A 249 19.24 -14.34 20.96
CA ALA A 249 19.88 -14.00 22.24
C ALA A 249 19.94 -15.17 23.26
N MET A 250 19.97 -16.42 22.79
CA MET A 250 20.09 -17.60 23.63
C MET A 250 21.41 -18.32 23.34
N THR A 251 22.38 -18.18 24.24
CA THR A 251 23.70 -18.83 24.16
C THR A 251 24.04 -19.65 25.40
N ASP A 252 23.17 -19.68 26.41
CA ASP A 252 23.33 -20.52 27.59
C ASP A 252 23.13 -21.99 27.23
N ARG A 253 24.18 -22.81 27.39
CA ARG A 253 24.19 -24.25 27.05
C ARG A 253 23.10 -25.01 27.81
N THR A 254 22.93 -24.74 29.10
CA THR A 254 21.91 -25.42 29.93
C THR A 254 20.49 -25.10 29.46
N ALA A 255 20.22 -23.88 29.00
CA ALA A 255 18.94 -23.50 28.41
C ALA A 255 18.72 -24.18 27.05
N LEU A 256 19.76 -24.28 26.23
CA LEU A 256 19.74 -24.95 24.93
C LEU A 256 19.48 -26.46 25.07
N GLU A 257 20.11 -27.12 26.03
CA GLU A 257 19.84 -28.54 26.35
C GLU A 257 18.37 -28.75 26.75
N ARG A 258 17.86 -27.92 27.68
CA ARG A 258 16.47 -28.00 28.15
C ARG A 258 15.45 -27.77 27.02
N ILE A 259 15.70 -26.82 26.12
CA ILE A 259 14.79 -26.60 24.98
C ILE A 259 14.93 -27.71 23.94
N GLY A 260 16.13 -28.27 23.76
CA GLY A 260 16.40 -29.48 22.98
C GLY A 260 15.55 -30.66 23.41
N GLU A 261 15.62 -31.01 24.69
CA GLU A 261 14.81 -32.09 25.29
C GLU A 261 13.32 -31.85 25.12
N ARG A 262 12.84 -30.62 25.37
CA ARG A 262 11.43 -30.25 25.17
C ARG A 262 10.97 -30.38 23.72
N MET A 263 11.82 -30.01 22.76
CA MET A 263 11.52 -30.19 21.34
C MET A 263 11.37 -31.68 21.03
N ILE A 264 12.31 -32.52 21.44
CA ILE A 264 12.27 -33.97 21.22
C ILE A 264 11.01 -34.59 21.84
N GLU A 265 10.71 -34.30 23.10
CA GLU A 265 9.51 -34.80 23.79
C GLU A 265 8.21 -34.42 23.05
N LYS A 266 8.17 -33.23 22.46
CA LYS A 266 7.04 -32.76 21.65
C LYS A 266 6.94 -33.46 20.30
N LEU A 267 8.08 -33.70 19.64
CA LEU A 267 8.15 -34.42 18.37
C LEU A 267 7.75 -35.90 18.51
N GLU A 268 8.04 -36.51 19.66
CA GLU A 268 7.72 -37.91 19.95
C GLU A 268 6.23 -38.17 20.25
N ARG A 269 5.41 -37.12 20.33
CA ARG A 269 3.96 -37.25 20.48
C ARG A 269 3.37 -37.84 19.20
N PRO A 270 2.65 -38.99 19.27
CA PRO A 270 2.12 -39.63 18.08
C PRO A 270 1.14 -38.73 17.33
N VAL A 271 1.30 -38.69 16.00
CA VAL A 271 0.38 -38.02 15.09
C VAL A 271 -0.61 -39.06 14.58
N LEU A 272 -1.91 -38.81 14.72
CA LEU A 272 -2.94 -39.74 14.23
C LEU A 272 -3.24 -39.47 12.75
N PHE A 273 -3.00 -40.47 11.90
CA PHE A 273 -3.43 -40.49 10.50
C PHE A 273 -4.40 -41.64 10.30
N GLU A 274 -5.64 -41.35 9.90
CA GLU A 274 -6.71 -42.36 9.75
C GLU A 274 -6.90 -43.27 10.98
N GLY A 275 -6.69 -42.72 12.19
CA GLY A 275 -6.79 -43.45 13.46
C GLY A 275 -5.56 -44.29 13.82
N ARG A 276 -4.52 -44.32 12.97
CA ARG A 276 -3.24 -45.00 13.25
C ARG A 276 -2.21 -44.01 13.80
N PRO A 277 -1.45 -44.38 14.84
CA PRO A 277 -0.41 -43.51 15.39
C PRO A 277 0.88 -43.58 14.55
N CYS A 278 1.19 -42.50 13.84
CA CYS A 278 2.51 -42.25 13.26
C CYS A 278 3.46 -41.79 14.37
N ARG A 279 4.58 -42.49 14.54
CA ARG A 279 5.60 -42.20 15.56
C ARG A 279 6.90 -41.83 14.88
N ILE A 280 7.44 -40.69 15.28
CA ILE A 280 8.75 -40.19 14.88
C ILE A 280 9.50 -39.72 16.13
N SER A 281 10.79 -39.44 15.99
CA SER A 281 11.57 -38.68 16.98
C SER A 281 12.37 -37.60 16.25
N GLY A 282 13.20 -36.84 16.97
CA GLY A 282 14.07 -35.83 16.40
C GLY A 282 15.50 -35.97 16.89
N SER A 283 16.47 -35.89 15.98
CA SER A 283 17.87 -35.69 16.32
C SER A 283 18.23 -34.22 16.10
N LEU A 284 18.95 -33.62 17.05
CA LEU A 284 19.23 -32.18 17.08
C LEU A 284 20.73 -31.91 17.22
N GLY A 285 21.26 -30.98 16.44
CA GLY A 285 22.64 -30.49 16.54
C GLY A 285 22.69 -28.97 16.65
N THR A 286 23.39 -28.42 17.64
CA THR A 286 23.42 -26.95 17.85
C THR A 286 24.83 -26.37 17.83
N ALA A 287 25.01 -25.24 17.14
CA ALA A 287 26.19 -24.39 17.23
C ALA A 287 25.83 -23.04 17.87
N ILE A 288 26.71 -22.52 18.74
CA ILE A 288 26.47 -21.28 19.52
C ILE A 288 27.39 -20.19 18.98
N SER A 289 26.83 -19.03 18.60
CA SER A 289 27.61 -17.98 17.92
C SER A 289 28.77 -17.44 18.77
N THR A 290 28.61 -17.41 20.10
CA THR A 290 29.62 -16.91 21.04
C THR A 290 30.82 -17.83 21.24
N ASP A 291 30.76 -19.07 20.75
CA ASP A 291 31.90 -19.99 20.76
C ASP A 291 32.89 -19.69 19.62
N TYR A 292 32.56 -18.75 18.74
CA TYR A 292 33.37 -18.35 17.60
C TYR A 292 33.92 -16.94 17.82
N ALA A 293 35.22 -16.77 17.60
CA ALA A 293 35.82 -15.43 17.57
C ALA A 293 35.24 -14.56 16.43
N GLN A 294 34.95 -15.20 15.29
CA GLN A 294 34.22 -14.63 14.16
C GLN A 294 33.21 -15.67 13.66
N PRO A 295 31.92 -15.52 13.99
CA PRO A 295 30.89 -16.43 13.52
C PRO A 295 30.65 -16.26 12.02
N GLU A 296 30.59 -17.37 11.29
CA GLU A 296 30.29 -17.41 9.85
C GLU A 296 29.16 -18.40 9.60
N ALA A 297 28.20 -18.02 8.76
CA ALA A 297 26.99 -18.80 8.51
C ALA A 297 27.30 -20.25 8.07
N GLU A 298 28.17 -20.41 7.07
CA GLU A 298 28.54 -21.73 6.53
C GLU A 298 29.23 -22.60 7.56
N ARG A 299 30.16 -22.02 8.33
CA ARG A 299 30.88 -22.73 9.40
C ARG A 299 29.93 -23.19 10.51
N MET A 300 29.06 -22.30 10.99
CA MET A 300 28.10 -22.64 12.05
C MET A 300 27.09 -23.69 11.60
N MET A 301 26.62 -23.63 10.35
CA MET A 301 25.78 -24.68 9.76
C MET A 301 26.50 -26.03 9.74
N ALA A 302 27.75 -26.06 9.27
CA ALA A 302 28.54 -27.29 9.21
C ALA A 302 28.83 -27.87 10.60
N ASP A 303 29.11 -27.04 11.59
CA ASP A 303 29.34 -27.47 12.98
C ASP A 303 28.05 -27.97 13.66
N ALA A 304 26.90 -27.35 13.38
CA ALA A 304 25.59 -27.85 13.81
C ALA A 304 25.27 -29.21 13.17
N ASP A 305 25.59 -29.41 11.88
CA ASP A 305 25.45 -30.70 11.19
C ASP A 305 26.35 -31.79 11.81
N ARG A 306 27.58 -31.45 12.21
CA ARG A 306 28.47 -32.38 12.91
C ARG A 306 27.88 -32.83 14.25
N ALA A 307 27.32 -31.90 15.02
CA ALA A 307 26.65 -32.21 16.27
C ALA A 307 25.38 -33.05 16.05
N LEU A 308 24.61 -32.75 15.01
CA LEU A 308 23.43 -33.54 14.61
C LEU A 308 23.81 -34.97 14.24
N TYR A 309 24.91 -35.12 13.50
CA TYR A 309 25.42 -36.44 13.14
C TYR A 309 25.84 -37.25 14.37
N GLN A 310 26.48 -36.61 15.36
CA GLN A 310 26.78 -37.24 16.65
C GLN A 310 25.50 -37.70 17.36
N SER A 311 24.45 -36.87 17.38
CA SER A 311 23.14 -37.26 17.93
C SER A 311 22.59 -38.53 17.26
N LYS A 312 22.71 -38.64 15.94
CA LYS A 312 22.27 -39.83 15.19
C LYS A 312 23.12 -41.07 15.51
N GLN A 313 24.43 -40.92 15.67
CA GLN A 313 25.33 -42.05 15.97
C GLN A 313 25.12 -42.60 17.38
N GLU A 314 24.88 -41.75 18.36
CA GLU A 314 24.80 -42.18 19.75
C GLU A 314 23.44 -42.78 20.13
N GLY A 315 22.48 -42.85 19.21
CA GLY A 315 21.21 -43.54 19.40
C GLY A 315 19.96 -42.79 18.97
N ARG A 316 20.10 -41.64 18.27
CA ARG A 316 18.98 -40.78 17.82
C ARG A 316 18.17 -40.22 19.00
N GLY A 317 17.12 -39.44 18.71
CA GLY A 317 16.20 -38.91 19.73
C GLY A 317 16.90 -38.09 20.81
N ARG A 318 17.91 -37.30 20.43
CA ARG A 318 18.75 -36.55 21.36
C ARG A 318 19.25 -35.25 20.76
N HIS A 319 19.79 -34.43 21.64
CA HIS A 319 20.38 -33.14 21.31
C HIS A 319 21.86 -33.12 21.67
N THR A 320 22.69 -32.71 20.71
CA THR A 320 24.11 -32.47 20.93
C THR A 320 24.43 -31.01 20.64
N ILE A 321 25.12 -30.35 21.57
CA ILE A 321 25.69 -29.02 21.33
C ILE A 321 27.14 -29.21 20.87
N PHE A 322 27.47 -28.58 19.75
CA PHE A 322 28.81 -28.56 19.20
C PHE A 322 29.83 -28.07 20.23
N SER A 323 30.98 -28.75 20.25
CA SER A 323 32.15 -28.35 21.01
C SER A 323 33.38 -28.49 20.10
N PRO A 324 34.20 -27.44 19.94
CA PRO A 324 35.44 -27.50 19.15
C PRO A 324 36.40 -28.59 19.63
N ASP A 325 36.36 -28.91 20.93
CA ASP A 325 37.27 -29.85 21.59
C ASP A 325 36.76 -31.30 21.55
N ALA A 326 35.54 -31.54 21.06
CA ALA A 326 35.00 -32.90 20.93
C ALA A 326 35.62 -33.60 19.71
N PRO A 327 36.02 -34.88 19.82
CA PRO A 327 36.59 -35.62 18.70
C PRO A 327 35.66 -35.61 17.49
N LEU A 328 36.20 -35.23 16.32
CA LEU A 328 35.50 -35.28 15.03
C LEU A 328 34.92 -36.69 14.79
N PRO A 329 33.62 -36.85 14.57
CA PRO A 329 33.11 -38.04 13.90
C PRO A 329 33.69 -38.07 12.48
N VAL A 330 34.35 -39.17 12.09
CA VAL A 330 34.87 -39.33 10.72
C VAL A 330 33.68 -39.51 9.77
N PRO A 331 33.51 -38.66 8.72
CA PRO A 331 32.44 -38.84 7.76
C PRO A 331 32.65 -40.14 6.96
N GLN A 332 31.64 -41.01 6.88
CA GLN A 332 31.66 -42.12 5.92
C GLN A 332 31.14 -41.65 4.56
N LEU A 333 31.76 -42.10 3.46
CA LEU A 333 31.51 -41.70 2.07
C LEU A 333 30.04 -41.84 1.57
N GLY A 334 29.11 -42.37 2.35
CA GLY A 334 27.71 -42.56 1.98
C GLY A 334 26.89 -41.26 1.90
N ASP A 335 27.22 -40.24 2.71
CA ASP A 335 26.39 -39.04 2.84
C ASP A 335 26.74 -37.93 1.82
N LEU A 336 27.91 -38.00 1.18
CA LEU A 336 28.29 -37.10 0.08
C LEU A 336 27.42 -37.28 -1.18
N ARG A 337 26.68 -38.39 -1.30
CA ARG A 337 25.74 -38.60 -2.41
C ARG A 337 24.42 -37.84 -2.25
N ARG A 338 24.03 -37.41 -1.05
CA ARG A 338 22.79 -36.65 -0.82
C ARG A 338 22.95 -35.15 -1.10
N ALA A 339 24.17 -34.63 -1.15
CA ALA A 339 24.45 -33.23 -1.48
C ALA A 339 24.51 -32.93 -3.00
N ALA A 340 24.33 -33.94 -3.86
CA ALA A 340 24.49 -33.83 -5.30
C ALA A 340 23.23 -34.25 -6.10
N THR A 341 22.04 -34.20 -5.51
CA THR A 341 20.75 -34.41 -6.23
C THR A 341 19.75 -33.36 -5.79
#